data_AF-A0A1L3GNG8-F1
#
_entry.id   AF-A0A1L3GNG8-F1
#
_cell.length_a   1.000
_cell.length_b   1.000
_cell.length_c   1.000
_cell.angle_alpha   90.00
_cell.angle_beta   90.00
_cell.angle_gamma   90.00
#
_symmetry.space_group_name_H-M   'P 1'
#
loop_
_entity.id
_entity.type
_entity.pdbx_description
1 polymer ?
#
loop_
_entity_poly.entity_id
_entity_poly.type
_entity_poly.pdbx_seq_one_letter_code
_entity_poly.pdbx_strand_id
1 'polypeptide(L)'
;MLDFSRGFYSLLRGGRLFMRYPRLLKLVLIPLLINVVVFSLAIYFGMQFFHNFVQSLLPQGDAWYWLVVYYGLWVLVGLVTLVLVFFCFAVVGNLIASPFNELLSERIESYLLPEVEAAPFSLKFFCRDMLRVWLVELKKMSFFVAAMLLLLLLNLLPVVGNLLYGGCLFC
;
A
#
# COMPACT_ATOMS: atom_id res chain seq x y z
N MET A 1 25.15 3.28 -29.98
CA MET A 1 23.77 3.24 -30.53
C MET A 1 23.21 1.82 -30.68
N LEU A 2 24.04 0.77 -30.85
CA LEU A 2 23.56 -0.63 -30.96
C LEU A 2 23.09 -1.26 -29.63
N ASP A 3 23.45 -0.71 -28.47
CA ASP A 3 23.06 -1.26 -27.16
C ASP A 3 21.62 -0.95 -26.75
N PHE A 4 21.04 0.16 -27.22
CA PHE A 4 19.66 0.55 -26.88
C PHE A 4 18.64 -0.42 -27.51
N SER A 5 18.90 -0.86 -28.74
CA SER A 5 18.07 -1.85 -29.43
C SER A 5 18.12 -3.21 -28.70
N ARG A 6 19.31 -3.63 -28.23
CA ARG A 6 19.46 -4.85 -27.41
C ARG A 6 18.71 -4.75 -26.07
N GLY A 7 18.71 -3.57 -25.45
CA GLY A 7 17.91 -3.26 -24.25
C GLY A 7 16.41 -3.39 -24.49
N PHE A 8 15.90 -2.87 -25.61
CA PHE A 8 14.47 -2.99 -25.96
C PHE A 8 14.03 -4.44 -26.21
N TYR A 9 14.88 -5.23 -26.90
CA TYR A 9 14.61 -6.66 -27.11
C TYR A 9 14.74 -7.52 -25.84
N SER A 10 15.29 -6.97 -24.74
CA SER A 10 15.40 -7.69 -23.46
C SER A 10 14.03 -7.90 -22.79
N LEU A 11 13.09 -6.96 -22.95
CA LEU A 11 11.70 -7.09 -22.49
C LEU A 11 10.98 -8.25 -23.18
N LEU A 12 11.17 -8.37 -24.50
CA LEU A 12 10.60 -9.46 -25.30
C LEU A 12 11.25 -10.82 -24.97
N ARG A 13 12.56 -10.83 -24.63
CA ARG A 13 13.25 -12.03 -24.12
C ARG A 13 12.74 -12.44 -22.74
N GLY A 14 12.48 -11.48 -21.86
CA GLY A 14 11.86 -11.72 -20.55
C GLY A 14 10.49 -12.38 -20.67
N GLY A 15 9.62 -11.85 -21.54
CA GLY A 15 8.31 -12.46 -21.82
C GLY A 15 8.41 -13.90 -22.36
N ARG A 16 9.39 -14.17 -23.23
CA ARG A 16 9.65 -15.53 -23.75
C ARG A 16 10.22 -16.49 -22.69
N LEU A 17 10.98 -15.98 -21.73
CA LEU A 17 11.49 -16.74 -20.58
C LEU A 17 10.35 -17.19 -19.65
N PHE A 18 9.37 -16.31 -19.40
CA PHE A 18 8.16 -16.64 -18.62
C PHE A 18 7.32 -17.75 -19.26
N MET A 19 7.20 -17.77 -20.58
CA MET A 19 6.52 -18.86 -21.31
C MET A 19 7.27 -20.21 -21.21
N ARG A 20 8.60 -20.18 -21.05
CA ARG A 20 9.43 -21.40 -21.00
C ARG A 20 9.51 -22.01 -19.59
N TYR A 21 9.31 -21.20 -18.55
CA TYR A 21 9.38 -21.64 -17.15
C TYR A 21 8.13 -21.26 -16.36
N PRO A 22 7.10 -22.12 -16.32
CA PRO A 22 5.84 -21.84 -15.62
C PRO A 22 5.98 -21.68 -14.10
N ARG A 23 7.13 -22.08 -13.53
CA ARG A 23 7.45 -21.83 -12.12
C ARG A 23 7.70 -20.34 -11.82
N LEU A 24 8.23 -19.56 -12.78
CA LEU A 24 8.41 -18.12 -12.66
C LEU A 24 7.06 -17.37 -12.73
N LEU A 25 6.09 -17.89 -13.50
CA LEU A 25 4.74 -17.31 -13.57
C LEU A 25 4.01 -17.33 -12.22
N LYS A 26 4.22 -18.38 -11.40
CA LYS A 26 3.62 -18.45 -10.06
C LYS A 26 4.10 -17.31 -9.15
N LEU A 27 5.36 -16.89 -9.29
CA LEU A 27 5.93 -15.77 -8.52
C LEU A 27 5.26 -14.42 -8.84
N VAL A 28 4.81 -14.22 -10.08
CA VAL A 28 4.09 -13.00 -10.48
C VAL A 28 2.60 -13.11 -10.16
N LEU A 29 2.02 -14.31 -10.27
CA LEU A 29 0.60 -14.55 -10.04
C LEU A 29 0.20 -14.38 -8.57
N ILE A 30 1.09 -14.71 -7.62
CA ILE A 30 0.81 -14.62 -6.18
C ILE A 30 0.55 -13.17 -5.73
N PRO A 31 1.45 -12.19 -5.98
CA PRO A 31 1.18 -10.78 -5.69
C PRO A 31 -0.10 -10.26 -6.36
N LEU A 32 -0.35 -10.68 -7.61
CA LEU A 32 -1.54 -10.29 -8.36
C LEU A 32 -2.81 -10.80 -7.68
N LEU A 33 -2.86 -12.07 -7.31
CA LEU A 33 -4.00 -12.67 -6.60
C LEU A 33 -4.26 -11.97 -5.27
N ILE A 34 -3.21 -11.71 -4.49
CA ILE A 34 -3.37 -11.04 -3.19
C ILE A 34 -3.92 -9.62 -3.40
N ASN A 35 -3.43 -8.89 -4.41
CA ASN A 35 -3.98 -7.56 -4.74
C ASN A 35 -5.46 -7.62 -5.12
N VAL A 36 -5.87 -8.59 -5.95
CA VAL A 36 -7.28 -8.75 -6.34
C VAL A 36 -8.16 -9.02 -5.12
N VAL A 37 -7.70 -9.86 -4.19
CA VAL A 37 -8.42 -10.15 -2.94
C VAL A 37 -8.53 -8.90 -2.06
N VAL A 38 -7.43 -8.20 -1.82
CA VAL A 38 -7.41 -6.97 -1.01
C VAL A 38 -8.31 -5.89 -1.61
N PHE A 39 -8.26 -5.71 -2.93
CA PHE A 39 -9.12 -4.78 -3.67
C PHE A 39 -10.60 -5.12 -3.49
N SER A 40 -10.96 -6.39 -3.67
CA SER A 40 -12.34 -6.86 -3.54
C SER A 40 -12.87 -6.64 -2.12
N LEU A 41 -12.06 -6.93 -1.10
CA LEU A 41 -12.41 -6.72 0.30
C LEU A 41 -12.55 -5.23 0.63
N ALA A 42 -11.63 -4.38 0.18
CA ALA A 42 -11.67 -2.95 0.43
C ALA A 42 -12.94 -2.30 -0.15
N ILE A 43 -13.33 -2.68 -1.35
CA ILE A 43 -14.57 -2.21 -1.98
C ILE A 43 -15.79 -2.70 -1.21
N TYR A 44 -15.84 -3.99 -0.87
CA TYR A 44 -16.95 -4.59 -0.14
C TYR A 44 -17.17 -3.92 1.22
N PHE A 45 -16.12 -3.82 2.03
CA PHE A 45 -16.19 -3.17 3.34
C PHE A 45 -16.43 -1.66 3.24
N GLY A 46 -15.85 -0.98 2.25
CA GLY A 46 -16.06 0.44 2.01
C GLY A 46 -17.53 0.76 1.74
N MET A 47 -18.19 -0.02 0.88
CA MET A 47 -19.62 0.15 0.58
C MET A 47 -20.50 -0.12 1.80
N GLN A 48 -20.23 -1.21 2.55
CA GLN A 48 -20.99 -1.56 3.75
C GLN A 48 -20.86 -0.50 4.84
N PHE A 49 -19.63 -0.07 5.14
CA PHE A 49 -19.36 0.97 6.14
C PHE A 49 -20.07 2.27 5.78
N PHE A 50 -20.00 2.67 4.50
CA PHE A 50 -20.66 3.88 4.04
C PHE A 50 -22.17 3.81 4.12
N HIS A 51 -22.80 2.72 3.66
CA HIS A 51 -24.25 2.55 3.71
C HIS A 51 -24.78 2.72 5.14
N ASN A 52 -24.12 2.06 6.10
CA ASN A 52 -24.48 2.13 7.52
C ASN A 52 -24.23 3.52 8.11
N PHE A 53 -23.12 4.17 7.74
CA PHE A 53 -22.76 5.50 8.22
C PHE A 53 -23.70 6.59 7.68
N VAL A 54 -24.10 6.50 6.42
CA VAL A 54 -25.05 7.41 5.78
C VAL A 54 -26.44 7.25 6.39
N GLN A 55 -26.90 6.01 6.56
CA GLN A 55 -28.22 5.75 7.16
C GLN A 55 -28.31 6.21 8.62
N SER A 56 -27.20 6.21 9.37
CA SER A 56 -27.20 6.67 10.75
C SER A 56 -27.09 8.20 10.89
N LEU A 57 -26.44 8.88 9.93
CA LEU A 57 -26.28 10.34 9.97
C LEU A 57 -27.41 11.12 9.30
N LEU A 58 -28.07 10.56 8.29
CA LEU A 58 -29.16 11.25 7.57
C LEU A 58 -30.52 10.92 8.20
N PRO A 59 -31.20 11.90 8.82
CA PRO A 59 -32.58 11.71 9.22
C PRO A 59 -33.44 11.50 7.96
N GLN A 60 -34.36 10.53 8.02
CA GLN A 60 -35.32 10.25 6.96
C GLN A 60 -36.36 11.37 6.90
N GLY A 61 -36.05 12.46 6.19
CA GLY A 61 -36.97 13.56 5.95
C GLY A 61 -37.24 13.75 4.46
N ASP A 62 -38.49 14.00 4.09
CA ASP A 62 -38.96 14.19 2.69
C ASP A 62 -38.49 15.50 2.03
N ALA A 63 -37.49 16.17 2.61
CA ALA A 63 -37.04 17.45 2.11
C ALA A 63 -36.04 17.30 0.95
N TRP A 64 -36.25 18.11 -0.10
CA TRP A 64 -35.48 18.04 -1.35
C TRP A 64 -33.96 18.23 -1.18
N TYR A 65 -33.52 18.96 -0.14
CA TYR A 65 -32.10 19.17 0.13
C TYR A 65 -31.38 17.91 0.63
N TRP A 66 -32.09 17.00 1.29
CA TRP A 66 -31.50 15.71 1.72
C TRP A 66 -31.13 14.83 0.54
N LEU A 67 -31.89 14.91 -0.55
CA LEU A 67 -31.59 14.19 -1.79
C LEU A 67 -30.25 14.66 -2.40
N VAL A 68 -30.02 15.98 -2.46
CA VAL A 68 -28.77 16.56 -2.98
C VAL A 68 -27.58 16.18 -2.10
N VAL A 69 -27.74 16.27 -0.79
CA VAL A 69 -26.71 15.87 0.19
C VAL A 69 -26.39 14.38 0.07
N TYR A 70 -27.40 13.52 -0.09
CA TYR A 70 -27.25 12.08 -0.26
C TYR A 70 -26.41 11.72 -1.50
N TYR A 71 -26.74 12.29 -2.67
CA TYR A 71 -25.98 12.05 -3.90
C TYR A 71 -24.57 12.65 -3.81
N GLY A 72 -24.40 13.81 -3.19
CA GLY A 72 -23.08 14.42 -2.95
C GLY A 72 -22.17 13.56 -2.08
N LEU A 73 -22.70 13.03 -0.97
CA LEU A 73 -21.99 12.09 -0.10
C LEU A 73 -21.60 10.80 -0.84
N TRP A 74 -22.48 10.28 -1.68
CA TRP A 74 -22.19 9.10 -2.50
C TRP A 74 -21.01 9.33 -3.46
N VAL A 75 -20.96 10.49 -4.12
CA VAL A 75 -19.83 10.85 -5.00
C VAL A 75 -18.55 11.02 -4.19
N LEU A 76 -18.61 11.72 -3.06
CA LEU A 76 -17.46 11.93 -2.19
C LEU A 76 -16.89 10.60 -1.68
N VAL A 77 -17.75 9.67 -1.29
CA VAL A 77 -17.29 8.36 -0.85
C VAL A 77 -16.81 7.48 -1.99
N GLY A 78 -17.44 7.53 -3.16
CA GLY A 78 -16.87 6.92 -4.36
C GLY A 78 -15.43 7.37 -4.61
N LEU A 79 -15.17 8.67 -4.49
CA LEU A 79 -13.82 9.24 -4.61
C LEU A 79 -12.87 8.77 -3.49
N VAL A 80 -13.28 8.84 -2.23
CA VAL A 80 -12.45 8.41 -1.10
C VAL A 80 -12.14 6.92 -1.18
N THR A 81 -13.12 6.08 -1.50
CA THR A 81 -12.92 4.65 -1.73
C THR A 81 -11.96 4.41 -2.89
N LEU A 82 -12.10 5.13 -4.01
CA LEU A 82 -11.19 5.00 -5.14
C LEU A 82 -9.75 5.35 -4.77
N VAL A 83 -9.54 6.44 -4.04
CA VAL A 83 -8.21 6.85 -3.55
C VAL A 83 -7.64 5.82 -2.56
N LEU A 84 -8.43 5.39 -1.58
CA LEU A 84 -8.02 4.38 -0.59
C LEU A 84 -7.62 3.08 -1.27
N VAL A 85 -8.44 2.61 -2.21
CA VAL A 85 -8.20 1.37 -2.94
C VAL A 85 -6.96 1.50 -3.81
N PHE A 86 -6.76 2.63 -4.51
CA PHE A 86 -5.56 2.88 -5.31
C PHE A 86 -4.28 2.88 -4.46
N PHE A 87 -4.30 3.58 -3.32
CA PHE A 87 -3.15 3.63 -2.41
C PHE A 87 -2.90 2.27 -1.76
N CYS A 88 -3.95 1.58 -1.30
CA CYS A 88 -3.82 0.27 -0.70
C CYS A 88 -3.26 -0.73 -1.71
N PHE A 89 -3.74 -0.71 -2.95
CA PHE A 89 -3.19 -1.50 -4.05
C PHE A 89 -1.71 -1.18 -4.31
N ALA A 90 -1.33 0.10 -4.38
CA ALA A 90 0.05 0.48 -4.64
C ALA A 90 0.99 0.06 -3.51
N VAL A 91 0.60 0.30 -2.25
CA VAL A 91 1.42 0.00 -1.07
C VAL A 91 1.49 -1.51 -0.83
N VAL A 92 0.34 -2.17 -0.71
CA VAL A 92 0.27 -3.61 -0.45
C VAL A 92 0.85 -4.39 -1.63
N GLY A 93 0.53 -3.99 -2.86
CA GLY A 93 1.03 -4.64 -4.05
C GLY A 93 2.54 -4.54 -4.20
N ASN A 94 3.13 -3.36 -4.03
CA ASN A 94 4.59 -3.21 -4.08
C ASN A 94 5.27 -3.91 -2.91
N LEU A 95 4.72 -3.84 -1.71
CA LEU A 95 5.29 -4.49 -0.53
C LEU A 95 5.31 -6.01 -0.69
N ILE A 96 4.20 -6.59 -1.16
CA ILE A 96 4.10 -8.03 -1.39
C ILE A 96 4.95 -8.43 -2.58
N ALA A 97 4.99 -7.65 -3.67
CA ALA A 97 5.78 -7.97 -4.85
C ALA A 97 7.29 -7.92 -4.60
N SER A 98 7.78 -7.08 -3.68
CA SER A 98 9.20 -6.95 -3.35
C SER A 98 9.92 -8.28 -3.12
N PRO A 99 9.51 -9.16 -2.17
CA PRO A 99 10.16 -10.45 -1.95
C PRO A 99 10.07 -11.40 -3.16
N PHE A 100 9.02 -11.31 -3.99
CA PHE A 100 8.91 -12.11 -5.20
C PHE A 100 9.82 -11.60 -6.30
N ASN A 101 9.96 -10.28 -6.45
CA ASN A 101 10.87 -9.67 -7.42
C ASN A 101 12.33 -10.01 -7.09
N GLU A 102 12.68 -10.05 -5.82
CA GLU A 102 14.01 -10.43 -5.33
C GLU A 102 14.31 -11.92 -5.64
N LEU A 103 13.37 -12.82 -5.31
CA LEU A 103 13.49 -14.25 -5.63
C LEU A 103 13.52 -14.49 -7.15
N LEU A 104 12.78 -13.73 -7.94
CA LEU A 104 12.79 -13.81 -9.39
C LEU A 104 14.16 -13.42 -9.95
N SER A 105 14.76 -12.33 -9.44
CA SER A 105 16.09 -11.87 -9.85
C SER A 105 17.15 -12.93 -9.57
N GLU A 106 17.14 -13.52 -8.38
CA GLU A 106 18.09 -14.56 -7.97
C GLU A 106 17.97 -15.85 -8.82
N ARG A 107 16.73 -16.25 -9.18
CA ARG A 107 16.50 -17.37 -10.09
C ARG A 107 16.99 -17.07 -11.50
N ILE A 108 16.75 -15.86 -12.01
CA ILE A 108 17.24 -15.45 -13.32
C ILE A 108 18.78 -15.43 -13.33
N GLU A 109 19.40 -14.91 -12.29
CA GLU A 109 20.85 -14.83 -12.13
C GLU A 109 21.49 -16.22 -12.08
N SER A 110 20.92 -17.16 -11.30
CA SER A 110 21.38 -18.56 -11.28
C SER A 110 21.18 -19.33 -12.60
N TYR A 111 20.19 -18.95 -13.43
CA TYR A 111 20.08 -19.49 -14.80
C TYR A 111 21.09 -18.88 -15.78
N LEU A 112 21.59 -17.67 -15.51
CA LEU A 112 22.54 -16.95 -16.36
C LEU A 112 24.01 -17.14 -15.95
N LEU A 113 24.28 -17.42 -14.67
CA LEU A 113 25.60 -17.57 -14.06
C LEU A 113 25.64 -18.85 -13.20
N PRO A 114 26.02 -20.01 -13.78
CA PRO A 114 26.00 -21.30 -13.09
C PRO A 114 27.11 -21.51 -12.03
N GLU A 115 28.11 -20.61 -11.94
CA GLU A 115 29.36 -20.84 -11.20
C GLU A 115 29.42 -20.25 -9.78
N VAL A 116 28.41 -19.48 -9.34
CA VAL A 116 28.38 -18.96 -7.98
C VAL A 116 27.51 -19.88 -7.13
N GLU A 117 28.14 -20.64 -6.22
CA GLU A 117 27.43 -21.45 -5.21
C GLU A 117 26.50 -20.54 -4.39
N ALA A 118 25.21 -20.60 -4.72
CA ALA A 118 24.18 -19.89 -3.98
C ALA A 118 24.05 -20.48 -2.58
N ALA A 119 24.31 -19.67 -1.56
CA ALA A 119 24.01 -20.02 -0.18
C ALA A 119 22.51 -20.41 -0.05
N PRO A 120 22.15 -21.44 0.75
CA PRO A 120 20.78 -21.92 0.82
C PRO A 120 19.88 -20.86 1.47
N PHE A 121 19.20 -20.07 0.64
CA PHE A 121 18.37 -18.97 1.11
C PHE A 121 17.01 -19.46 1.60
N SER A 122 16.64 -19.06 2.81
CA SER A 122 15.39 -19.42 3.47
C SER A 122 14.44 -18.24 3.47
N LEU A 123 13.39 -18.31 2.63
CA LEU A 123 12.28 -17.34 2.57
C LEU A 123 11.67 -17.01 3.96
N LYS A 124 11.77 -17.95 4.90
CA LYS A 124 11.27 -17.79 6.27
C LYS A 124 12.12 -16.82 7.09
N PHE A 125 13.44 -16.79 6.88
CA PHE A 125 14.34 -15.86 7.58
C PHE A 125 14.17 -14.43 7.06
N PHE A 126 14.05 -14.28 5.74
CA PHE A 126 13.90 -12.95 5.12
C PHE A 126 12.54 -12.30 5.41
N CYS A 127 11.45 -13.07 5.33
CA CYS A 127 10.11 -12.57 5.67
C CYS A 127 10.01 -12.18 7.16
N ARG A 128 10.73 -12.90 8.04
CA ARG A 128 10.84 -12.56 9.45
C ARG A 128 11.59 -11.26 9.68
N ASP A 129 12.70 -11.03 8.97
CA ASP A 129 13.46 -9.78 9.09
C ASP A 129 12.67 -8.59 8.51
N MET A 130 11.94 -8.79 7.41
CA MET A 130 11.06 -7.76 6.84
C MET A 130 9.91 -7.40 7.80
N LEU A 131 9.23 -8.38 8.40
CA LEU A 131 8.21 -8.16 9.43
C LEU A 131 8.78 -7.43 10.65
N ARG A 132 10.01 -7.74 11.05
CA ARG A 132 10.69 -7.10 12.17
C ARG A 132 10.92 -5.62 11.91
N VAL A 133 11.42 -5.27 10.71
CA VAL A 133 11.63 -3.87 10.31
C VAL A 133 10.28 -3.12 10.24
N TRP A 134 9.25 -3.76 9.70
CA TRP A 134 7.89 -3.19 9.64
C TRP A 134 7.32 -2.86 11.03
N LEU A 135 7.48 -3.77 12.00
CA LEU A 135 7.04 -3.56 13.37
C LEU A 135 7.78 -2.39 14.06
N VAL A 136 9.07 -2.21 13.75
CA VAL A 136 9.86 -1.09 14.28
C VAL A 136 9.36 0.23 13.70
N GLU A 137 9.07 0.28 12.39
CA GLU A 137 8.65 1.51 11.73
C GLU A 137 7.21 1.90 12.08
N LEU A 138 6.30 0.92 12.21
CA LEU A 138 4.96 1.13 12.76
C LEU A 138 5.02 1.69 14.18
N LYS A 139 5.96 1.22 15.01
CA LYS A 139 6.13 1.72 16.38
C LYS A 139 6.57 3.18 16.38
N LYS A 140 7.49 3.59 15.50
CA LYS A 140 7.87 5.01 15.32
C LYS A 140 6.70 5.86 14.85
N MET A 141 5.94 5.39 13.87
CA MET A 141 4.75 6.08 13.36
C MET A 141 3.71 6.26 14.46
N SER A 142 3.47 5.24 15.28
CA SER A 142 2.54 5.34 16.42
C SER A 142 3.00 6.35 17.47
N PHE A 143 4.30 6.40 17.76
CA PHE A 143 4.87 7.36 18.68
C PHE A 143 4.73 8.80 18.16
N PHE A 144 4.99 9.00 16.87
CA PHE A 144 4.85 10.29 16.21
C PHE A 144 3.39 10.78 16.22
N VAL A 145 2.44 9.91 15.88
CA VAL A 145 1.00 10.23 15.91
C VAL A 145 0.54 10.54 17.34
N ALA A 146 0.99 9.78 18.34
CA ALA A 146 0.69 10.06 19.74
C ALA A 146 1.27 11.42 20.19
N ALA A 147 2.49 11.75 19.77
CA ALA A 147 3.10 13.05 20.05
C ALA A 147 2.33 14.20 19.38
N MET A 148 1.90 14.04 18.13
CA MET A 148 1.07 15.04 17.44
C MET A 148 -0.29 15.22 18.10
N LEU A 149 -0.94 14.13 18.53
CA LEU A 149 -2.21 14.20 19.26
C LEU A 149 -2.06 14.92 20.60
N LEU A 150 -0.96 14.67 21.33
CA LEU A 150 -0.66 15.38 22.57
C LEU A 150 -0.45 16.87 22.33
N LEU A 151 0.29 17.23 21.27
CA LEU A 151 0.50 18.62 20.85
C LEU A 151 -0.82 19.28 20.42
N LEU A 152 -1.70 18.57 19.71
CA LEU A 152 -3.03 19.05 19.32
C LEU A 152 -3.90 19.34 20.55
N LEU A 153 -3.91 18.44 21.54
CA LEU A 153 -4.60 18.65 22.81
C LEU A 153 -4.05 19.86 23.57
N LEU A 154 -2.73 20.06 23.54
CA LEU A 154 -2.07 21.23 24.13
C LEU A 154 -2.40 22.53 23.38
N ASN A 155 -2.60 22.46 22.07
CA ASN A 155 -3.01 23.59 21.23
C ASN A 155 -4.49 23.98 21.42
N LEU A 156 -5.33 23.02 21.83
CA LEU A 156 -6.75 23.24 22.12
C LEU A 156 -7.00 24.05 23.41
N LEU A 157 -5.99 24.18 24.29
CA LEU A 157 -6.00 25.12 25.41
C LEU A 157 -5.57 26.51 24.89
N PRO A 158 -6.48 27.50 24.80
CA PRO A 158 -6.10 28.84 24.39
C PRO A 158 -5.09 29.36 25.43
N VAL A 159 -3.96 29.90 24.95
CA VAL A 159 -2.81 30.48 25.69
C VAL A 159 -1.55 29.58 25.80
N VAL A 160 -1.62 28.30 26.21
CA VAL A 160 -0.39 27.50 26.48
C VAL A 160 0.24 26.94 25.20
N GLY A 161 -0.59 26.45 24.26
CA GLY A 161 -0.10 25.83 23.02
C GLY A 161 0.66 26.79 22.09
N ASN A 162 0.19 28.04 21.95
CA ASN A 162 0.83 29.04 21.10
C ASN A 162 2.18 29.51 21.65
N LEU A 163 2.36 29.57 22.98
CA LEU A 163 3.63 29.98 23.61
C LEU A 163 4.71 28.91 23.44
N LEU A 164 4.37 27.63 23.54
CA LEU A 164 5.31 26.52 23.31
C LEU A 164 5.64 26.32 21.83
N TYR A 165 4.66 26.46 20.93
CA TYR A 165 4.90 26.38 19.48
C TYR A 165 5.76 27.55 18.98
N GLY A 166 5.53 28.76 19.48
CA GLY A 166 6.36 29.92 19.19
C GLY A 166 7.78 29.81 19.76
N GLY A 167 7.95 29.21 20.94
CA GLY A 167 9.27 29.06 21.58
C GLY A 167 10.19 28.02 20.92
N CYS A 168 9.64 26.95 20.33
CA CYS A 168 10.43 25.89 19.67
C CYS A 168 10.73 26.16 18.18
N LEU A 169 10.11 27.16 17.54
CA LEU A 169 10.38 27.52 16.14
C LEU A 169 11.46 28.60 15.99
N PHE A 170 11.93 29.19 17.09
CA PHE A 170 12.99 30.20 17.14
C PHE A 170 14.28 29.73 17.85
N CYS A 171 14.45 28.43 18.03
CA CYS A 171 15.69 27.79 18.52
C CYS A 171 16.00 26.60 17.63
#